data_AF-A0A661Z0E0-F1
#
_entry.id   AF-A0A661Z0E0-F1
#
_cell.length_a   1.000
_cell.length_b   1.000
_cell.length_c   1.000
_cell.angle_alpha   90.00
_cell.angle_beta   90.00
_cell.angle_gamma   90.00
#
_symmetry.space_group_name_H-M   'P 1'
#
loop_
_entity.id
_entity.type
_entity.pdbx_description
1 polymer ?
#
loop_
_entity_poly.entity_id
_entity_poly.type
_entity_poly.pdbx_seq_one_letter_code
_entity_poly.pdbx_strand_id
1 'polypeptide(L)'
;MFLLKLIPIKMITITIKGLDKTMDFTRRLPKHTRQELMQAQEIFLKEVRKSAKLRAPRFTGRLASKIVIKKKSKNSYVLQSVVAYAAKQELGVGLPMYVPIATLIKSGWLIKTARGYRTASRTRGPRAVAGTLPPRRGFAVVRHYKPHIYPALEINLSKLPNILNRAIKKALNKARR
;
A
#
# COMPACT_ATOMS: atom_id res chain seq x y z
N MET A 1 35.52 12.25 9.42
CA MET A 1 34.41 11.79 10.30
C MET A 1 33.11 12.39 9.76
N PHE A 2 32.35 11.65 8.93
CA PHE A 2 31.13 12.18 8.30
C PHE A 2 29.95 12.08 9.27
N LEU A 3 29.50 13.21 9.80
CA LEU A 3 28.23 13.34 10.50
C LEU A 3 27.09 13.08 9.51
N LEU A 4 26.58 11.84 9.49
CA LEU A 4 25.30 11.52 8.87
C LEU A 4 24.19 12.25 9.64
N LYS A 5 23.84 13.47 9.20
CA LYS A 5 22.61 14.15 9.64
C LYS A 5 21.44 13.23 9.32
N LEU A 6 20.80 12.68 10.36
CA LEU A 6 19.56 11.92 10.26
C LEU A 6 18.49 12.85 9.67
N ILE A 7 18.25 12.74 8.37
CA ILE A 7 17.16 13.46 7.70
C ILE A 7 15.86 12.94 8.31
N PRO A 8 14.96 13.81 8.83
CA PRO A 8 13.70 13.38 9.40
C PRO A 8 12.91 12.60 8.35
N ILE A 9 12.63 11.34 8.67
CA ILE A 9 11.86 10.43 7.82
C ILE A 9 10.43 10.97 7.77
N LYS A 10 10.08 11.68 6.70
CA LYS A 10 8.69 12.10 6.46
C LYS A 10 7.86 10.88 6.09
N MET A 11 7.17 10.33 7.08
CA MET A 11 6.14 9.31 6.89
C MET A 11 4.86 9.96 6.36
N ILE A 12 4.21 9.34 5.38
CA ILE A 12 2.84 9.71 5.05
C ILE A 12 1.88 8.99 5.98
N THR A 13 1.04 9.80 6.60
CA THR A 13 -0.06 9.37 7.45
C THR A 13 -1.33 9.97 6.89
N ILE A 14 -2.16 9.16 6.24
CA ILE A 14 -3.48 9.60 5.81
C ILE A 14 -4.47 9.17 6.88
N THR A 15 -5.08 10.16 7.53
CA THR A 15 -6.14 9.94 8.51
C THR A 15 -7.47 10.00 7.79
N ILE A 16 -8.23 8.91 7.82
CA ILE A 16 -9.58 8.90 7.28
C ILE A 16 -10.49 9.49 8.37
N LYS A 17 -10.85 10.78 8.22
CA LYS A 17 -11.76 11.52 9.11
C LYS A 17 -13.19 11.46 8.57
N GLY A 18 -14.19 11.59 9.44
CA GLY A 18 -15.62 11.56 9.06
C GLY A 18 -16.40 10.34 9.54
N LEU A 19 -15.75 9.39 10.20
CA LEU A 19 -16.40 8.23 10.81
C LEU A 19 -17.18 8.56 12.08
N ASP A 20 -16.92 9.70 12.72
CA ASP A 20 -17.57 10.05 13.98
C ASP A 20 -19.02 10.51 13.78
N LYS A 21 -19.33 11.26 12.72
CA LYS A 21 -20.72 11.67 12.40
C LYS A 21 -21.59 10.49 11.99
N THR A 22 -21.03 9.52 11.28
CA THR A 22 -21.73 8.26 10.96
C THR A 22 -21.86 7.36 12.19
N MET A 23 -21.05 7.57 13.22
CA MET A 23 -21.09 6.81 14.46
C MET A 23 -22.29 7.14 15.34
N ASP A 24 -22.73 8.39 15.42
CA ASP A 24 -23.96 8.73 16.17
C ASP A 24 -25.18 8.07 15.56
N PHE A 25 -25.23 7.98 14.22
CA PHE A 25 -26.22 7.19 13.52
C PHE A 25 -26.10 5.70 13.86
N THR A 26 -24.91 5.12 13.77
CA THR A 26 -24.72 3.67 14.05
C THR A 26 -24.91 3.28 15.52
N ARG A 27 -24.81 4.21 16.48
CA ARG A 27 -25.15 3.96 17.89
C ARG A 27 -26.65 3.73 18.09
N ARG A 28 -27.48 4.38 17.27
CA ARG A 28 -28.94 4.20 17.26
C ARG A 28 -29.38 2.95 16.50
N LEU A 29 -28.48 2.30 15.79
CA LEU A 29 -28.78 1.07 15.06
C LEU A 29 -28.83 -0.14 15.99
N PRO A 30 -29.69 -1.12 15.70
CA PRO A 30 -29.68 -2.41 16.37
C PRO A 30 -28.29 -3.06 16.36
N LYS A 31 -27.97 -3.82 17.42
CA LYS A 31 -26.65 -4.47 17.61
C LYS A 31 -26.24 -5.31 16.38
N HIS A 32 -27.18 -6.02 15.76
CA HIS A 32 -26.92 -6.86 14.59
C HIS A 32 -26.53 -6.03 13.35
N THR A 33 -27.24 -4.91 13.09
CA THR A 33 -26.92 -4.00 11.98
C THR A 33 -25.54 -3.38 12.16
N ARG A 34 -25.23 -2.98 13.39
CA ARG A 34 -23.92 -2.43 13.73
C ARG A 34 -22.78 -3.42 13.45
N GLN A 35 -22.94 -4.69 13.81
CA GLN A 35 -21.93 -5.73 13.53
C GLN A 35 -21.66 -5.89 12.03
N GLU A 36 -22.71 -5.95 11.22
CA GLU A 36 -22.59 -6.08 9.75
C GLU A 36 -21.90 -4.85 9.14
N LEU A 37 -22.20 -3.64 9.63
CA LEU A 37 -21.52 -2.42 9.18
C LEU A 37 -20.03 -2.40 9.56
N MET A 38 -19.68 -2.89 10.76
CA MET A 38 -18.27 -3.03 11.16
C MET A 38 -17.53 -4.03 10.27
N GLN A 39 -18.16 -5.16 9.92
CA GLN A 39 -17.58 -6.13 8.98
C GLN A 39 -17.37 -5.52 7.59
N ALA A 40 -18.35 -4.77 7.08
CA ALA A 40 -18.22 -4.03 5.83
C ALA A 40 -17.06 -3.03 5.85
N GLN A 41 -16.89 -2.32 6.97
CA GLN A 41 -15.76 -1.41 7.15
C GLN A 41 -14.41 -2.14 7.11
N GLU A 42 -14.29 -3.30 7.75
CA GLU A 42 -13.06 -4.11 7.68
C GLU A 42 -12.76 -4.60 6.26
N ILE A 43 -13.79 -5.03 5.53
CA ILE A 43 -13.68 -5.44 4.12
C ILE A 43 -13.16 -4.25 3.28
N PHE A 44 -13.77 -3.08 3.44
CA PHE A 44 -13.33 -1.85 2.77
C PHE A 44 -11.86 -1.54 3.05
N LEU A 45 -11.44 -1.56 4.32
CA LEU A 45 -10.05 -1.31 4.70
C LEU A 45 -9.08 -2.34 4.10
N LYS A 46 -9.47 -3.62 4.07
CA LYS A 46 -8.69 -4.69 3.42
C LYS A 46 -8.55 -4.44 1.92
N GLU A 47 -9.62 -4.02 1.24
CA GLU A 47 -9.60 -3.68 -0.19
C GLU A 47 -8.72 -2.46 -0.50
N VAL A 48 -8.81 -1.41 0.32
CA VAL A 48 -7.94 -0.23 0.25
C VAL A 48 -6.48 -0.64 0.39
N ARG A 49 -6.14 -1.43 1.42
CA ARG A 49 -4.77 -1.91 1.63
C ARG A 49 -4.28 -2.73 0.44
N LYS A 50 -5.10 -3.66 -0.05
CA LYS A 50 -4.77 -4.52 -1.20
C LYS A 50 -4.51 -3.67 -2.46
N SER A 51 -5.39 -2.72 -2.75
CA SER A 51 -5.27 -1.82 -3.90
C SER A 51 -4.02 -0.94 -3.82
N ALA A 52 -3.75 -0.35 -2.64
CA ALA A 52 -2.54 0.44 -2.41
C ALA A 52 -1.26 -0.38 -2.62
N LYS A 53 -1.23 -1.63 -2.13
CA LYS A 53 -0.10 -2.55 -2.35
C LYS A 53 0.08 -2.94 -3.82
N LEU A 54 -1.00 -3.11 -4.57
CA LEU A 54 -0.93 -3.48 -5.99
C LEU A 54 -0.39 -2.33 -6.85
N ARG A 55 -0.69 -1.09 -6.47
CA ARG A 55 -0.27 0.14 -7.19
C ARG A 55 1.12 0.60 -6.80
N ALA A 56 1.55 0.29 -5.59
CA ALA A 56 2.90 0.54 -5.11
C ALA A 56 3.96 0.03 -6.11
N PRO A 57 5.02 0.80 -6.40
CA PRO A 57 6.04 0.37 -7.34
C PRO A 57 6.72 -0.94 -6.91
N ARG A 58 6.50 -1.99 -7.71
CA ARG A 58 6.95 -3.37 -7.43
C ARG A 58 8.47 -3.51 -7.35
N PHE A 59 9.22 -2.70 -8.11
CA PHE A 59 10.68 -2.75 -8.15
C PHE A 59 11.34 -2.47 -6.81
N THR A 60 10.68 -1.75 -5.90
CA THR A 60 11.26 -1.47 -4.58
C THR A 60 10.93 -2.54 -3.55
N GLY A 61 9.83 -3.30 -3.71
CA GLY A 61 9.32 -4.33 -2.78
C GLY A 61 8.94 -3.83 -1.37
N ARG A 62 9.79 -3.01 -0.74
CA ARG A 62 9.66 -2.42 0.59
C ARG A 62 8.44 -1.52 0.72
N LEU A 63 8.10 -0.78 -0.32
CA LEU A 63 6.97 0.14 -0.25
C LEU A 63 5.65 -0.61 -0.09
N ALA A 64 5.40 -1.61 -0.94
CA ALA A 64 4.21 -2.46 -0.83
C ALA A 64 4.15 -3.23 0.50
N SER A 65 5.28 -3.76 0.99
CA SER A 65 5.29 -4.52 2.24
C SER A 65 5.07 -3.67 3.49
N LYS A 66 5.43 -2.37 3.44
CA LYS A 66 5.35 -1.42 4.57
C LYS A 66 4.09 -0.53 4.56
N ILE A 67 3.12 -0.80 3.69
CA ILE A 67 1.77 -0.21 3.78
C ILE A 67 0.97 -0.93 4.88
N VAL A 68 0.64 -0.19 5.93
CA VAL A 68 -0.04 -0.69 7.13
C VAL A 68 -1.27 0.17 7.39
N ILE A 69 -2.35 -0.48 7.80
CA ILE A 69 -3.52 0.19 8.38
C ILE A 69 -3.44 -0.02 9.88
N LYS A 70 -3.39 1.07 10.64
CA LYS A 70 -3.44 1.05 12.11
C LYS A 70 -4.76 1.66 12.56
N LYS A 71 -5.37 1.06 13.58
CA LYS A 71 -6.48 1.66 14.28
C LYS A 71 -5.92 2.74 15.22
N LYS A 72 -6.36 3.98 15.07
CA LYS A 72 -5.91 5.12 15.90
C LYS A 72 -6.85 5.37 17.06
N SER A 73 -8.16 5.22 16.85
CA SER A 73 -9.17 5.28 17.90
C SER A 73 -10.23 4.21 17.64
N LYS A 74 -11.27 4.14 18.48
CA LYS A 74 -12.40 3.24 18.27
C LYS A 74 -12.97 3.33 16.84
N ASN A 75 -12.89 4.52 16.23
CA ASN A 75 -13.57 4.87 14.98
C ASN A 75 -12.63 5.39 13.87
N SER A 76 -11.36 5.64 14.18
CA SER A 76 -10.43 6.17 13.20
C SER A 76 -9.37 5.15 12.81
N TYR A 77 -9.12 5.09 11.51
CA TYR A 77 -8.07 4.28 10.93
C TYR A 77 -7.07 5.18 10.24
N VAL A 78 -5.81 4.80 10.36
CA VAL A 78 -4.67 5.46 9.78
C VAL A 78 -4.08 4.53 8.74
N LEU A 79 -4.11 4.96 7.49
CA LEU A 79 -3.39 4.31 6.41
C LEU A 79 -2.02 4.99 6.30
N GLN A 80 -0.98 4.23 6.61
CA GLN A 80 0.39 4.75 6.67
C GLN A 80 1.33 3.93 5.80
N SER A 81 2.29 4.63 5.19
CA SER A 81 3.45 4.02 4.54
C SER A 81 4.70 4.39 5.32
N VAL A 82 5.35 3.39 5.92
CA VAL A 82 6.50 3.56 6.84
C VAL A 82 7.82 3.78 6.08
N VAL A 83 7.73 4.20 4.83
CA VAL A 83 8.89 4.30 3.95
C VAL A 83 9.18 5.77 3.64
N ALA A 84 10.44 6.18 3.85
CA ALA A 84 10.85 7.58 3.73
C ALA A 84 10.49 8.23 2.39
N TYR A 85 10.55 7.47 1.29
CA TYR A 85 10.25 7.97 -0.04
C TYR A 85 8.78 7.86 -0.44
N ALA A 86 7.91 7.27 0.40
CA ALA A 86 6.48 7.23 0.14
C ALA A 86 5.88 8.64 0.04
N ALA A 87 6.37 9.55 0.89
CA ALA A 87 6.05 10.98 0.84
C ALA A 87 6.17 11.59 -0.55
N LYS A 88 7.34 11.38 -1.17
CA LYS A 88 7.62 11.96 -2.47
C LYS A 88 6.85 11.27 -3.59
N GLN A 89 6.58 9.97 -3.48
CA GLN A 89 5.80 9.23 -4.47
C GLN A 89 4.32 9.62 -4.49
N GLU A 90 3.73 9.91 -3.34
CA GLU A 90 2.31 10.31 -3.24
C GLU A 90 2.06 11.78 -3.51
N LEU A 91 3.02 12.67 -3.20
CA LEU A 91 2.84 14.11 -3.36
C LEU A 91 3.49 14.67 -4.62
N GLY A 92 4.40 13.93 -5.25
CA GLY A 92 5.13 14.40 -6.43
C GLY A 92 6.14 15.51 -6.14
N VAL A 93 6.39 15.81 -4.86
CA VAL A 93 7.24 16.92 -4.45
C VAL A 93 8.70 16.47 -4.31
N GLY A 94 9.58 17.10 -5.09
CA GLY A 94 11.03 17.13 -4.87
C GLY A 94 11.89 16.46 -5.96
N LEU A 95 13.20 16.61 -5.79
CA LEU A 95 14.23 16.02 -6.66
C LEU A 95 14.16 14.49 -6.69
N PRO A 96 14.59 13.86 -7.80
CA PRO A 96 14.65 12.41 -7.92
C PRO A 96 15.41 11.78 -6.75
N MET A 97 14.85 10.70 -6.19
CA MET A 97 15.44 10.05 -5.02
C MET A 97 16.03 8.70 -5.39
N TYR A 98 17.23 8.44 -4.88
CA TYR A 98 17.87 7.13 -4.95
C TYR A 98 17.29 6.22 -3.86
N VAL A 99 16.62 5.16 -4.28
CA VAL A 99 16.01 4.19 -3.39
C VAL A 99 16.77 2.88 -3.50
N PRO A 100 17.22 2.29 -2.38
CA PRO A 100 17.87 0.99 -2.42
C PRO A 100 16.89 -0.05 -2.96
N ILE A 101 17.27 -0.74 -4.04
CA ILE A 101 16.50 -1.84 -4.60
C ILE A 101 16.58 -2.98 -3.58
N ALA A 102 15.47 -3.28 -2.91
CA ALA A 102 15.43 -4.44 -2.04
C ALA A 102 15.40 -5.71 -2.89
N THR A 103 16.19 -6.66 -2.45
CA THR A 103 16.62 -7.91 -3.10
C THR A 103 15.54 -8.97 -3.26
N LEU A 104 14.28 -8.60 -3.55
CA LEU A 104 13.20 -9.56 -3.79
C LEU A 104 12.35 -9.14 -4.99
N ILE A 105 12.94 -9.26 -6.18
CA ILE A 105 12.18 -9.33 -7.42
C ILE A 105 11.59 -10.75 -7.50
N LYS A 106 10.47 -11.00 -6.82
CA LYS A 106 9.68 -12.25 -7.00
C LYS A 106 8.79 -12.21 -8.26
N SER A 107 8.77 -11.09 -8.97
CA SER A 107 8.03 -10.94 -10.23
C SER A 107 9.03 -10.67 -11.34
N GLY A 108 9.28 -11.67 -12.20
CA GLY A 108 10.22 -11.68 -13.32
C GLY A 108 10.01 -10.64 -14.43
N TRP A 109 9.39 -9.51 -14.11
CA TRP A 109 9.38 -8.32 -14.96
C TRP A 109 10.68 -7.56 -14.77
N LEU A 110 11.67 -8.01 -15.53
CA LEU A 110 12.90 -7.29 -15.83
C LEU A 110 12.54 -5.84 -16.19
N ILE A 111 12.98 -4.92 -15.33
CA ILE A 111 13.02 -3.50 -15.66
C ILE A 111 13.98 -3.38 -16.85
N LYS A 112 13.45 -3.29 -18.07
CA LYS A 112 14.15 -2.72 -19.22
C LYS A 112 14.35 -1.23 -18.95
N THR A 113 15.22 -0.87 -18.01
CA THR A 113 15.70 0.51 -17.89
C THR A 113 17.16 0.54 -18.24
N ALA A 114 17.39 1.05 -19.45
CA ALA A 114 18.47 1.92 -19.90
C ALA A 114 19.89 1.63 -19.39
N ARG A 115 20.75 1.34 -20.38
CA ARG A 115 22.21 1.10 -20.35
C ARG A 115 22.64 -0.30 -19.93
N GLY A 116 23.18 -0.98 -20.94
CA GLY A 116 23.82 -2.27 -20.81
C GLY A 116 24.97 -2.22 -19.81
N TYR A 117 24.92 -3.16 -18.87
CA TYR A 117 26.12 -3.71 -18.28
C TYR A 117 26.12 -5.18 -18.67
N ARG A 118 26.90 -5.49 -19.73
CA ARG A 118 27.37 -6.83 -20.04
C ARG A 118 28.17 -7.30 -18.83
N THR A 119 27.58 -8.08 -17.93
CA THR A 119 28.38 -9.03 -17.15
C THR A 119 28.43 -10.30 -17.96
N ALA A 120 29.49 -10.41 -18.74
CA ALA A 120 29.93 -11.66 -19.32
C ALA A 120 30.06 -12.70 -18.21
N SER A 121 29.38 -13.83 -18.35
CA SER A 121 29.80 -15.08 -17.74
C SER A 121 29.54 -16.18 -18.75
N ARG A 122 30.41 -16.23 -19.77
CA ARG A 122 30.73 -17.46 -20.50
C ARG A 122 31.48 -18.36 -19.53
N THR A 123 30.76 -19.15 -18.75
CA THR A 123 31.33 -20.33 -18.10
C THR A 123 30.46 -21.52 -18.45
N ARG A 124 30.99 -22.37 -19.34
CA ARG A 124 30.51 -23.75 -19.53
C ARG A 124 30.72 -24.47 -18.20
N GLY A 125 29.67 -24.61 -17.42
CA GLY A 125 29.61 -25.22 -16.10
C GLY A 125 28.14 -25.53 -15.76
N PRO A 126 27.88 -26.42 -14.78
CA PRO A 126 26.70 -27.29 -14.74
C PRO A 126 25.39 -26.48 -14.72
N ARG A 127 24.38 -27.01 -15.45
CA ARG A 127 23.02 -26.43 -15.64
C ARG A 127 22.56 -25.63 -14.42
N ALA A 128 22.69 -24.32 -14.50
CA ALA A 128 22.12 -23.39 -13.54
C ALA A 128 20.59 -23.56 -13.57
N VAL A 129 20.03 -24.00 -12.44
CA VAL A 129 18.59 -23.98 -12.20
C VAL A 129 18.10 -22.56 -12.48
N ALA A 130 17.17 -22.42 -13.43
CA ALA A 130 16.51 -21.16 -13.73
C ALA A 130 15.82 -20.64 -12.45
N GLY A 131 16.43 -19.71 -11.73
CA GLY A 131 15.80 -19.20 -10.51
C GLY A 131 16.57 -18.24 -9.61
N THR A 132 17.90 -18.19 -9.68
CA THR A 132 18.67 -17.34 -8.75
C THR A 132 19.68 -16.48 -9.48
N LEU A 133 19.19 -15.39 -10.09
CA LEU A 133 20.01 -14.22 -10.37
C LEU A 133 20.57 -13.69 -9.04
N PRO A 134 21.86 -13.31 -8.96
CA PRO A 134 22.40 -12.70 -7.77
C PRO A 134 21.60 -11.43 -7.44
N PRO A 135 21.32 -11.17 -6.15
CA PRO A 135 20.58 -10.00 -5.73
C PRO A 135 21.30 -8.75 -6.23
N ARG A 136 20.73 -8.07 -7.24
CA ARG A 136 21.24 -6.77 -7.69
C ARG A 136 21.17 -5.78 -6.54
N ARG A 137 22.31 -5.54 -5.89
CA ARG A 137 22.51 -4.43 -4.96
C ARG A 137 22.69 -3.16 -5.80
N GLY A 138 21.87 -2.15 -5.56
CA GLY A 138 21.93 -0.90 -6.31
C GLY A 138 20.83 0.08 -5.90
N PHE A 139 20.89 1.28 -6.46
CA PHE A 139 19.89 2.32 -6.23
C PHE A 139 19.03 2.49 -7.48
N ALA A 140 17.71 2.44 -7.32
CA ALA A 140 16.78 2.88 -8.35
C ALA A 140 16.55 4.38 -8.20
N VAL A 141 16.71 5.12 -9.28
CA VAL A 141 16.30 6.53 -9.31
C VAL A 141 14.78 6.56 -9.48
N VAL A 142 14.07 6.89 -8.41
CA VAL A 142 12.64 7.17 -8.47
C VAL A 142 12.49 8.61 -8.98
N ARG A 143 12.44 8.76 -10.31
CA ARG A 143 12.14 10.03 -10.99
C ARG A 143 10.65 10.29 -11.12
N HIS A 144 9.86 9.23 -11.29
CA HIS A 144 8.45 9.36 -11.66
C HIS A 144 7.53 9.32 -10.44
N TYR A 145 6.72 10.36 -10.34
CA TYR A 145 5.53 10.42 -9.51
C TYR A 145 4.62 9.23 -9.82
N LYS A 146 4.37 8.37 -8.84
CA LYS A 146 3.43 7.25 -8.95
C LYS A 146 2.67 7.09 -7.65
N PRO A 147 1.59 7.88 -7.48
CA PRO A 147 0.76 7.78 -6.30
C PRO A 147 0.08 6.41 -6.28
N HIS A 148 0.01 5.81 -5.10
CA HIS A 148 -0.54 4.48 -4.87
C HIS A 148 -1.53 4.47 -3.71
N ILE A 149 -1.43 5.39 -2.75
CA ILE A 149 -2.37 5.50 -1.63
C ILE A 149 -3.61 6.30 -2.04
N TYR A 150 -3.45 7.51 -2.56
CA TYR A 150 -4.60 8.36 -2.95
C TYR A 150 -5.51 7.69 -3.99
N PRO A 151 -4.99 7.16 -5.12
CA PRO A 151 -5.83 6.46 -6.08
C PRO A 151 -6.52 5.24 -5.48
N ALA A 152 -5.84 4.54 -4.54
CA ALA A 152 -6.41 3.37 -3.86
C ALA A 152 -7.57 3.75 -2.94
N LEU A 153 -7.52 4.90 -2.32
CA LEU A 153 -8.67 5.42 -1.57
C LEU A 153 -9.80 5.77 -2.52
N GLU A 154 -9.55 6.58 -3.55
CA GLU A 154 -10.58 7.03 -4.51
C GLU A 154 -11.38 5.86 -5.12
N ILE A 155 -10.67 4.85 -5.62
CA ILE A 155 -11.29 3.71 -6.31
C ILE A 155 -12.05 2.78 -5.37
N ASN A 156 -11.69 2.74 -4.09
CA ASN A 156 -12.46 1.95 -3.12
C ASN A 156 -13.58 2.78 -2.50
N LEU A 157 -13.43 4.09 -2.39
CA LEU A 157 -14.51 4.99 -1.94
C LEU A 157 -15.70 4.95 -2.89
N SER A 158 -15.48 4.85 -4.20
CA SER A 158 -16.58 4.66 -5.16
C SER A 158 -17.34 3.33 -4.99
N LYS A 159 -16.70 2.31 -4.40
CA LYS A 159 -17.32 1.01 -4.10
C LYS A 159 -18.01 0.96 -2.73
N LEU A 160 -17.69 1.90 -1.84
CA LEU A 160 -18.17 1.91 -0.47
C LEU A 160 -19.71 1.87 -0.38
N PRO A 161 -20.49 2.64 -1.17
CA PRO A 161 -21.96 2.56 -1.12
C PRO A 161 -22.49 1.15 -1.38
N ASN A 162 -21.89 0.43 -2.33
CA ASN A 162 -22.29 -0.93 -2.67
C ASN A 162 -21.97 -1.92 -1.53
N ILE A 163 -20.80 -1.77 -0.90
CA ILE A 163 -20.40 -2.59 0.25
C ILE A 163 -21.37 -2.36 1.42
N LEU A 164 -21.71 -1.10 1.70
CA LEU A 164 -22.64 -0.74 2.76
C LEU A 164 -24.07 -1.24 2.48
N ASN A 165 -24.57 -1.07 1.26
CA ASN A 165 -25.89 -1.56 0.86
C ASN A 165 -26.01 -3.08 1.04
N ARG A 166 -24.95 -3.83 0.70
CA ARG A 166 -24.91 -5.29 0.94
C ARG A 166 -24.98 -5.63 2.42
N ALA A 167 -24.24 -4.91 3.26
CA ALA A 167 -24.26 -5.11 4.72
C ALA A 167 -25.62 -4.77 5.33
N ILE A 168 -26.27 -3.69 4.88
CA ILE A 168 -27.62 -3.31 5.31
C ILE A 168 -28.63 -4.40 4.92
N LYS A 169 -28.62 -4.86 3.65
CA LYS A 169 -29.49 -5.96 3.21
C LYS A 169 -29.29 -7.23 4.05
N LYS A 170 -28.03 -7.58 4.33
CA LYS A 170 -27.70 -8.72 5.18
C LYS A 170 -28.21 -8.55 6.60
N ALA A 171 -28.07 -7.36 7.18
CA ALA A 171 -28.59 -7.04 8.50
C ALA A 171 -30.13 -7.14 8.56
N LEU A 172 -30.84 -6.59 7.57
CA LEU A 172 -32.29 -6.67 7.47
C LEU A 172 -32.78 -8.12 7.34
N ASN A 173 -32.13 -8.93 6.52
CA ASN A 173 -32.46 -10.34 6.37
C ASN A 173 -32.24 -11.12 7.68
N LYS A 174 -31.25 -10.74 8.48
CA LYS A 174 -30.99 -11.35 9.80
C LYS A 174 -32.01 -10.90 10.85
N ALA A 175 -32.56 -9.69 10.74
CA ALA A 175 -33.58 -9.17 11.65
C ALA A 175 -34.97 -9.78 11.40
N ARG A 176 -35.23 -10.25 10.17
CA ARG A 176 -36.49 -10.90 9.79
C ARG A 176 -36.58 -12.38 10.19
N ARG A 177 -35.44 -13.00 10.50
CA ARG A 177 -35.35 -14.39 10.98
C ARG A 177 -35.36 -14.41 12.50
#